data_AF-A0A9N9K4T7-F1
#
_entry.id   AF-A0A9N9K4T7-F1
#
_cell.length_a   1.000
_cell.length_b   1.000
_cell.length_c   1.000
_cell.angle_alpha   90.00
_cell.angle_beta   90.00
_cell.angle_gamma   90.00
#
_symmetry.space_group_name_H-M   'P 1'
#
loop_
_entity.id
_entity.type
_entity.pdbx_description
1 polymer ?
#
loop_
_entity_poly.entity_id
_entity_poly.type
_entity_poly.pdbx_seq_one_letter_code
_entity_poly.pdbx_strand_id
1 'polypeptide(L)'
;IENPPFEITETGWGEFELSIKLQFIEGSEKPVTLYHNLRLHSYEDDGSISTSSKNKPVQSFQYDELVFTDPPETLYQILTMHPIPTLPAKPSPNILYSLQAEQEELRKIDEAYRKVQEQMTLYKNRNDKITKELEEVKTELEQTNRTFYKTVIIVIENPPFEITETGW
;
A
#
# COMPACT_ATOMS: atom_id res chain seq x y z
N ILE A 1 -33.01 7.30 11.28
CA ILE A 1 -33.43 5.98 10.75
C ILE A 1 -33.60 5.07 11.95
N GLU A 2 -34.79 4.53 12.17
CA GLU A 2 -35.14 3.86 13.44
C GLU A 2 -35.26 2.34 13.30
N ASN A 3 -35.31 1.81 12.08
CA ASN A 3 -35.45 0.38 11.80
C ASN A 3 -34.43 -0.07 10.74
N PRO A 4 -33.96 -1.33 10.79
CA PRO A 4 -33.08 -1.88 9.77
C PRO A 4 -33.81 -2.06 8.42
N PRO A 5 -33.13 -1.92 7.26
CA PRO A 5 -31.71 -1.56 7.10
C PRO A 5 -31.44 -0.07 7.40
N PHE A 6 -30.31 0.21 8.07
CA PHE A 6 -29.90 1.58 8.42
C PHE A 6 -29.14 2.24 7.27
N GLU A 7 -29.85 2.54 6.16
CA GLU A 7 -29.25 3.10 4.95
C GLU A 7 -29.97 4.37 4.44
N ILE A 8 -29.22 5.22 3.74
CA ILE A 8 -29.73 6.43 3.08
C ILE A 8 -29.26 6.39 1.63
N THR A 9 -30.18 6.60 0.70
CA THR A 9 -29.86 6.75 -0.73
C THR A 9 -30.14 8.20 -1.14
N GLU A 10 -29.10 8.90 -1.58
CA GLU A 10 -29.17 10.29 -2.03
C GLU A 10 -28.38 10.50 -3.32
N THR A 11 -28.61 11.63 -3.99
CA THR A 11 -27.86 12.01 -5.20
C THR A 11 -27.00 13.25 -4.94
N GLY A 12 -25.79 13.26 -5.50
CA GLY A 12 -24.85 14.35 -5.31
C GLY A 12 -23.67 14.25 -6.25
N TRP A 13 -22.85 15.29 -6.27
CA TRP A 13 -21.67 15.42 -7.14
C TRP A 13 -20.37 15.64 -6.36
N GLY A 14 -20.46 15.81 -5.04
CA GLY A 14 -19.32 16.13 -4.17
C GLY A 14 -19.05 15.02 -3.15
N GLU A 15 -17.77 14.90 -2.80
CA GLU A 15 -17.28 14.06 -1.70
C GLU A 15 -17.17 14.90 -0.43
N PHE A 16 -17.60 14.36 0.70
CA PHE A 16 -17.57 15.04 1.99
C PHE A 16 -17.59 14.04 3.15
N GLU A 17 -17.22 14.50 4.33
CA GLU A 17 -17.27 13.70 5.56
C GLU A 17 -18.70 13.69 6.12
N LEU A 18 -19.25 12.49 6.29
CA LEU A 18 -20.52 12.22 6.94
C LEU A 18 -20.28 11.95 8.41
N SER A 19 -21.12 12.53 9.28
CA SER A 19 -21.19 12.14 10.69
C SER A 19 -22.37 11.19 10.90
N ILE A 20 -22.07 9.98 11.37
CA ILE A 20 -23.05 8.92 11.65
C ILE A 20 -23.16 8.81 13.16
N LYS A 21 -24.30 9.24 13.72
CA LYS A 21 -24.57 9.09 15.16
C LYS A 21 -25.41 7.85 15.41
N LEU A 22 -24.84 6.91 16.15
CA LEU A 22 -25.49 5.71 16.65
C LEU A 22 -26.10 5.99 18.02
N GLN A 23 -27.38 5.68 18.18
CA GLN A 23 -28.10 5.80 19.45
C GLN A 23 -28.67 4.44 19.85
N PHE A 24 -28.44 4.06 21.11
CA PHE A 24 -28.87 2.76 21.65
C PHE A 24 -30.27 2.84 22.25
N ILE A 25 -31.03 1.74 22.14
CA ILE A 25 -32.46 1.66 22.51
C ILE A 25 -32.69 1.96 24.00
N GLU A 26 -31.81 1.48 24.88
CA GLU A 26 -31.93 1.63 26.33
C GLU A 26 -31.66 3.05 26.82
N GLY A 27 -31.15 3.94 25.96
CA GLY A 27 -30.87 5.36 26.27
C GLY A 27 -29.82 5.61 27.36
N SER A 28 -29.39 4.57 28.07
CA SER A 28 -28.42 4.61 29.17
C SER A 28 -26.97 4.73 28.67
N GLU A 29 -26.69 4.20 27.48
CA GLU A 29 -25.37 4.25 26.86
C GLU A 29 -25.19 5.52 26.02
N LYS A 30 -23.97 6.07 26.02
CA LYS A 30 -23.70 7.31 25.28
C LYS A 30 -23.78 7.05 23.77
N PRO A 31 -24.36 7.99 22.98
CA PRO A 31 -24.32 7.88 21.53
C PRO A 31 -22.89 7.83 21.01
N VAL A 32 -22.63 6.96 20.04
CA VAL A 32 -21.34 6.86 19.35
C VAL A 32 -21.44 7.65 18.04
N THR A 33 -20.45 8.51 17.78
CA THR A 33 -20.36 9.24 16.52
C THR A 33 -19.21 8.67 15.70
N LEU A 34 -19.53 8.21 14.50
CA LEU A 34 -18.58 7.77 13.50
C LEU A 34 -18.47 8.83 12.41
N TYR A 35 -17.31 8.92 11.78
CA TYR A 35 -17.08 9.80 10.64
C TYR A 35 -16.71 8.94 9.44
N HIS A 36 -17.40 9.15 8.32
CA HIS A 36 -17.19 8.40 7.09
C HIS A 36 -17.05 9.34 5.90
N ASN A 37 -15.96 9.20 5.15
CA ASN A 37 -15.77 9.99 3.93
C ASN A 37 -16.58 9.37 2.78
N LEU A 38 -17.61 10.09 2.32
CA LEU A 38 -18.38 9.71 1.15
C LEU A 38 -17.50 9.79 -0.10
N ARG A 39 -17.35 8.67 -0.81
CA ARG A 39 -16.53 8.57 -2.02
C ARG A 39 -17.39 8.34 -3.24
N LEU A 40 -17.10 9.09 -4.31
CA LEU A 40 -17.78 9.01 -5.61
C LEU A 40 -16.83 8.57 -6.73
N HIS A 41 -15.51 8.72 -6.55
CA HIS A 41 -14.51 8.40 -7.57
C HIS A 41 -13.61 7.21 -7.16
N SER A 42 -13.16 6.43 -8.14
CA SER A 42 -12.15 5.37 -7.95
C SER A 42 -10.74 5.97 -7.97
N TYR A 43 -9.85 5.48 -7.10
CA TYR A 43 -8.42 5.87 -7.06
C TYR A 43 -7.55 5.07 -8.05
N GLU A 44 -8.14 4.29 -8.96
CA GLU A 44 -7.41 3.68 -10.08
C GLU A 44 -7.02 4.75 -11.11
N ASP A 45 -6.05 5.60 -10.74
CA ASP A 45 -5.45 6.63 -11.59
C ASP A 45 -3.94 6.36 -11.72
N ASP A 46 -3.61 5.18 -12.21
CA ASP A 46 -2.27 4.82 -12.66
C ASP A 46 -2.17 4.96 -14.18
N GLY A 47 -2.42 6.18 -14.68
CA GLY A 47 -1.95 6.71 -15.98
C GLY A 47 -2.39 5.96 -17.26
N SER A 48 -3.07 4.83 -17.13
CA SER A 48 -3.67 4.08 -18.21
C SER A 48 -5.17 4.35 -18.13
N ILE A 49 -5.65 5.18 -19.05
CA ILE A 49 -7.08 5.38 -19.27
C ILE A 49 -7.61 4.07 -19.87
N SER A 50 -7.76 3.04 -19.04
CA SER A 50 -8.59 1.90 -19.40
C SER A 50 -10.03 2.36 -19.19
N THR A 51 -10.77 2.48 -20.29
CA THR A 51 -12.18 2.88 -20.32
C THR A 51 -13.11 1.88 -19.60
N SER A 52 -12.55 0.82 -19.03
CA SER A 52 -13.21 -0.29 -18.36
C SER A 52 -13.55 -0.02 -16.88
N SER A 53 -12.86 0.93 -16.22
CA SER A 53 -13.08 1.28 -14.81
C SER A 53 -14.20 2.32 -14.61
N LYS A 54 -14.68 2.98 -15.67
CA LYS A 54 -15.69 4.06 -15.58
C LYS A 54 -17.10 3.61 -15.20
N ASN A 55 -17.42 2.30 -15.32
CA ASN A 55 -18.78 1.79 -15.10
C ASN A 55 -18.90 0.89 -13.85
N LYS A 56 -17.86 0.76 -13.03
CA LYS A 56 -17.97 0.00 -11.78
C LYS A 56 -18.51 0.90 -10.67
N PRO A 57 -19.46 0.41 -9.83
CA PRO A 57 -19.89 1.16 -8.67
C PRO A 57 -18.70 1.34 -7.71
N VAL A 58 -18.52 2.58 -7.23
CA VAL A 58 -17.54 2.87 -6.19
C VAL A 58 -18.09 2.36 -4.86
N GLN A 59 -17.28 1.57 -4.16
CA GLN A 59 -17.63 1.04 -2.84
C GLN A 59 -16.57 1.51 -1.84
N SER A 60 -17.02 2.09 -0.73
CA SER A 60 -16.17 2.56 0.36
C SER A 60 -16.72 1.99 1.66
N PHE A 61 -15.98 1.08 2.28
CA PHE A 61 -16.36 0.44 3.54
C PHE A 61 -15.31 0.74 4.60
N GLN A 62 -15.76 0.90 5.85
CA GLN A 62 -14.91 1.05 7.02
C GLN A 62 -15.39 0.06 8.08
N TYR A 63 -14.48 -0.78 8.57
CA TYR A 63 -14.73 -1.67 9.68
C TYR A 63 -14.48 -0.93 11.00
N ASP A 64 -15.35 -1.13 11.98
CA ASP A 64 -15.22 -0.57 13.32
C ASP A 64 -15.79 -1.54 14.36
N GLU A 65 -15.29 -1.47 15.59
CA GLU A 65 -15.67 -2.33 16.70
C GLU A 65 -16.21 -1.50 17.87
N LEU A 66 -17.49 -1.70 18.20
CA LEU A 66 -18.10 -1.09 19.38
C LEU A 66 -17.82 -1.95 20.61
N VAL A 67 -16.91 -1.49 21.46
CA VAL A 67 -16.52 -2.18 22.69
C VAL A 67 -17.26 -1.59 23.88
N PHE A 68 -18.12 -2.40 24.50
CA PHE A 68 -18.81 -2.06 25.75
C PHE A 68 -18.06 -2.66 26.93
N THR A 69 -17.36 -1.84 27.72
CA THR A 69 -16.50 -2.32 28.82
C THR A 69 -17.31 -2.72 30.06
N ASP A 70 -18.37 -1.97 30.38
CA ASP A 70 -19.28 -2.22 31.51
C ASP A 70 -20.72 -1.89 31.08
N PRO A 71 -21.33 -2.74 30.22
CA PRO A 71 -22.67 -2.46 29.71
C PRO A 71 -23.71 -2.57 30.83
N PRO A 72 -24.74 -1.70 30.84
CA PRO A 72 -25.91 -1.87 31.69
C PRO A 72 -26.54 -3.26 31.52
N GLU A 73 -27.13 -3.81 32.60
CA GLU A 73 -27.64 -5.18 32.60
C GLU A 73 -28.63 -5.47 31.46
N THR A 74 -29.52 -4.51 31.16
CA THR A 74 -30.49 -4.62 30.06
C THR A 74 -29.79 -4.72 28.70
N LEU A 75 -28.79 -3.87 28.45
CA LEU A 75 -27.99 -3.90 27.22
C LEU A 75 -27.19 -5.21 27.11
N TYR A 76 -26.59 -5.67 28.21
CA TYR A 76 -25.86 -6.93 28.24
C TYR A 76 -26.75 -8.13 27.88
N GLN A 77 -27.96 -8.19 28.43
CA GLN A 77 -28.94 -9.22 28.07
C GLN A 77 -29.30 -9.18 26.59
N ILE A 78 -29.54 -7.99 26.01
CA ILE A 78 -29.85 -7.83 24.58
C ILE A 78 -28.67 -8.30 23.71
N LEU A 79 -27.44 -7.89 24.04
CA LEU A 79 -26.23 -8.25 23.28
C LEU A 79 -25.95 -9.76 23.32
N THR A 80 -26.32 -10.45 24.39
CA THR A 80 -26.07 -11.88 24.58
C THR A 80 -27.26 -12.78 24.20
N MET A 81 -28.44 -12.19 23.94
CA MET A 81 -29.66 -12.94 23.59
C MET A 81 -29.55 -13.67 22.25
N HIS A 82 -28.76 -13.12 21.32
CA HIS A 82 -28.60 -13.69 19.99
C HIS A 82 -27.22 -14.37 19.85
N PRO A 83 -27.16 -15.57 19.24
CA PRO A 83 -25.89 -16.21 18.97
C PRO A 83 -25.06 -15.36 18.02
N ILE A 84 -23.73 -15.44 18.17
CA ILE A 84 -22.77 -14.74 17.32
C ILE A 84 -23.09 -15.10 15.85
N PRO A 85 -23.43 -14.11 15.00
CA PRO A 85 -23.69 -14.38 13.59
C PRO A 85 -22.45 -14.99 12.93
N THR A 86 -22.57 -16.23 12.46
CA THR A 86 -21.51 -16.84 11.66
C THR A 86 -21.67 -16.45 10.20
N LEU A 87 -20.56 -16.19 9.51
CA LEU A 87 -20.58 -16.00 8.06
C LEU A 87 -21.19 -17.22 7.36
N PRO A 88 -22.03 -17.03 6.33
CA PRO A 88 -22.55 -18.16 5.56
C PRO A 88 -21.39 -18.86 4.82
N ALA A 89 -21.56 -20.16 4.58
CA ALA A 89 -20.54 -20.94 3.87
C ALA A 89 -20.32 -20.48 2.43
N LYS A 90 -21.38 -20.04 1.73
CA LYS A 90 -21.37 -19.64 0.33
C LYS A 90 -22.01 -18.26 0.12
N PRO A 91 -21.59 -17.51 -0.90
CA PRO A 91 -22.18 -16.22 -1.20
C PRO A 91 -23.59 -16.41 -1.77
N SER A 92 -24.46 -15.44 -1.51
CA SER A 92 -25.81 -15.35 -2.07
C SER A 92 -26.05 -13.96 -2.65
N PRO A 93 -27.06 -13.74 -3.50
CA PRO A 93 -27.32 -12.43 -4.08
C PRO A 93 -27.46 -11.30 -3.05
N ASN A 94 -27.96 -11.63 -1.85
CA ASN A 94 -28.15 -10.68 -0.75
C ASN A 94 -27.01 -10.66 0.27
N ILE A 95 -26.08 -11.64 0.22
CA ILE A 95 -24.96 -11.75 1.16
C ILE A 95 -23.70 -12.03 0.36
N LEU A 96 -22.95 -10.96 0.09
CA LEU A 96 -21.70 -11.02 -0.66
C LEU A 96 -20.57 -11.66 0.16
N TYR A 97 -20.53 -11.39 1.47
CA TYR A 97 -19.49 -11.87 2.38
C TYR A 97 -19.82 -13.27 2.89
N SER A 98 -18.93 -14.22 2.61
CA SER A 98 -19.06 -15.62 2.99
C SER A 98 -17.69 -16.21 3.27
N LEU A 99 -17.64 -17.34 3.98
CA LEU A 99 -16.38 -18.06 4.23
C LEU A 99 -15.67 -18.44 2.93
N GLN A 100 -16.43 -18.81 1.89
CA GLN A 100 -15.86 -19.08 0.57
C GLN A 100 -15.28 -17.82 -0.08
N ALA A 101 -15.98 -16.68 0.01
CA ALA A 101 -15.48 -15.42 -0.55
C ALA A 101 -14.20 -14.96 0.16
N GLU A 102 -14.16 -15.07 1.49
CA GLU A 102 -12.96 -14.79 2.29
C GLU A 102 -11.77 -15.66 1.86
N GLN A 103 -11.97 -16.97 1.74
CA GLN A 103 -10.92 -17.89 1.29
C GLN A 103 -10.39 -17.54 -0.10
N GLU A 104 -11.25 -17.12 -1.01
CA GLU A 104 -10.85 -16.75 -2.35
C GLU A 104 -10.09 -15.42 -2.38
N GLU A 105 -10.51 -14.42 -1.61
CA GLU A 105 -9.77 -13.17 -1.47
C GLU A 105 -8.39 -13.40 -0.82
N LEU A 106 -8.31 -14.25 0.21
CA LEU A 106 -7.02 -14.64 0.80
C LEU A 106 -6.08 -15.28 -0.23
N ARG A 107 -6.59 -16.17 -1.08
CA ARG A 107 -5.77 -16.75 -2.17
C ARG A 107 -5.25 -15.70 -3.14
N LYS A 108 -6.10 -14.74 -3.52
CA LYS A 108 -5.68 -13.63 -4.42
C LYS A 108 -4.59 -12.78 -3.76
N ILE A 109 -4.75 -12.48 -2.47
CA ILE A 109 -3.75 -11.73 -1.69
C ILE A 109 -2.44 -12.51 -1.64
N ASP A 110 -2.47 -13.80 -1.35
CA ASP A 110 -1.28 -14.65 -1.30
C ASP A 110 -0.56 -14.72 -2.66
N GLU A 111 -1.31 -14.85 -3.76
CA GLU A 111 -0.75 -14.85 -5.10
C GLU A 111 -0.08 -13.52 -5.43
N ALA A 112 -0.76 -12.40 -5.14
CA ALA A 112 -0.22 -11.06 -5.33
C ALA A 112 1.03 -10.83 -4.49
N TYR A 113 1.01 -11.25 -3.23
CA TYR A 113 2.16 -11.18 -2.33
C TYR A 113 3.36 -11.95 -2.89
N ARG A 114 3.15 -13.17 -3.39
CA ARG A 114 4.20 -13.98 -4.00
C ARG A 114 4.84 -13.27 -5.21
N LYS A 115 4.03 -12.67 -6.09
CA LYS A 115 4.52 -11.91 -7.24
C LYS A 115 5.38 -10.72 -6.79
N VAL A 116 4.92 -9.98 -5.77
CA VAL A 116 5.68 -8.85 -5.23
C VAL A 116 7.02 -9.32 -4.64
N GLN A 117 7.05 -10.43 -3.91
CA GLN A 117 8.30 -10.99 -3.36
C GLN A 117 9.27 -11.45 -4.46
N GLU A 118 8.78 -12.06 -5.53
CA GLU A 118 9.59 -12.44 -6.67
C GLU A 118 10.21 -11.21 -7.34
N GLN A 119 9.40 -10.19 -7.62
CA GLN A 119 9.89 -8.92 -8.16
C GLN A 119 10.93 -8.27 -7.22
N MET A 120 10.65 -8.23 -5.93
CA MET A 120 11.58 -7.69 -4.92
C MET A 120 12.93 -8.41 -4.97
N THR A 121 12.92 -9.74 -5.14
CA THR A 121 14.14 -10.55 -5.25
C THR A 121 14.90 -10.25 -6.54
N LEU A 122 14.20 -10.13 -7.67
CA LEU A 122 14.79 -9.77 -8.96
C LEU A 122 15.45 -8.39 -8.91
N TYR A 123 14.77 -7.39 -8.36
CA TYR A 123 15.29 -6.03 -8.22
C TYR A 123 16.48 -5.96 -7.26
N LYS A 124 16.45 -6.71 -6.14
CA LYS A 124 17.61 -6.84 -5.24
C LYS A 124 18.82 -7.41 -5.97
N ASN A 125 18.67 -8.55 -6.65
CA ASN A 125 19.77 -9.18 -7.39
C ASN A 125 20.32 -8.26 -8.50
N ARG A 126 19.45 -7.50 -9.17
CA ARG A 126 19.86 -6.51 -10.17
C ARG A 126 20.66 -5.37 -9.54
N ASN A 127 20.22 -4.86 -8.40
CA ASN A 127 20.94 -3.84 -7.65
C ASN A 127 22.31 -4.36 -7.18
N ASP A 128 22.37 -5.60 -6.70
CA ASP A 128 23.64 -6.23 -6.27
C ASP A 128 24.63 -6.38 -7.43
N LYS A 129 24.15 -6.73 -8.63
CA LYS A 129 25.00 -6.76 -9.84
C LYS A 129 25.50 -5.38 -10.22
N ILE A 130 24.60 -4.40 -10.30
CA ILE A 130 24.96 -3.02 -10.67
C ILE A 130 25.95 -2.43 -9.66
N THR A 131 25.75 -2.66 -8.37
CA THR A 131 26.67 -2.18 -7.32
C THR A 131 28.05 -2.83 -7.44
N LYS A 132 28.12 -4.13 -7.78
CA LYS A 132 29.38 -4.81 -8.05
C LYS A 132 30.09 -4.26 -9.28
N GLU A 133 29.39 -4.12 -10.41
CA GLU A 133 29.94 -3.53 -11.65
C GLU A 133 30.43 -2.09 -11.41
N LEU A 134 29.70 -1.31 -10.60
CA LEU A 134 30.09 0.05 -10.24
C LEU A 134 31.39 0.08 -9.42
N GLU A 135 31.58 -0.88 -8.50
CA GLU A 135 32.81 -0.98 -7.71
C GLU A 135 34.02 -1.43 -8.56
N GLU A 136 33.80 -2.35 -9.52
CA GLU A 136 34.83 -2.78 -10.47
C GLU A 136 35.30 -1.61 -11.34
N VAL A 137 34.38 -0.87 -11.96
CA VAL A 137 34.70 0.30 -12.80
C VAL A 137 35.39 1.40 -12.00
N LYS A 138 34.97 1.62 -10.74
CA LYS A 138 35.61 2.61 -9.86
C LYS A 138 37.05 2.22 -9.53
N THR A 139 37.31 0.93 -9.29
CA THR A 139 38.65 0.42 -9.03
C THR A 139 39.57 0.57 -10.25
N GLU A 140 39.06 0.27 -11.45
CA GLU A 140 39.81 0.46 -12.71
C GLU A 140 40.15 1.93 -12.95
N LEU A 141 39.22 2.84 -12.67
CA LEU A 141 39.44 4.27 -12.75
C LEU A 141 40.56 4.72 -11.80
N GLU A 142 40.53 4.26 -10.54
CA GLU A 142 41.57 4.56 -9.55
C GLU A 142 42.95 4.03 -9.96
N GLN A 143 43.02 2.81 -10.52
CA GLN A 143 44.26 2.22 -11.02
C GLN A 143 44.81 2.98 -12.24
N THR A 144 43.94 3.32 -13.19
CA THR A 144 44.30 4.12 -14.36
C THR A 144 44.84 5.48 -13.93
N ASN A 145 44.16 6.13 -12.99
CA ASN A 145 44.56 7.42 -12.46
C ASN A 145 45.91 7.35 -11.75
N ARG A 146 46.12 6.34 -10.88
CA ARG A 146 47.42 6.08 -10.24
C ARG A 146 48.53 5.84 -11.26
N THR A 147 48.27 5.05 -12.29
CA THR A 147 49.25 4.74 -13.34
C THR A 147 49.61 5.98 -14.14
N PHE A 148 48.61 6.79 -14.50
CA PHE A 148 48.80 8.07 -15.16
C PHE A 148 49.69 9.00 -14.34
N TYR A 149 49.37 9.24 -13.06
CA TYR A 149 50.21 10.08 -12.19
C TYR A 149 51.64 9.57 -12.05
N LYS A 150 51.82 8.25 -11.90
CA LYS A 150 53.16 7.65 -11.82
C LYS A 150 53.96 7.86 -13.10
N THR A 151 53.35 7.66 -14.27
CA THR A 151 53.99 7.89 -15.57
C THR A 151 54.36 9.36 -15.75
N VAL A 152 53.46 10.28 -15.41
CA VAL A 152 53.74 11.72 -15.48
C VAL A 152 54.93 12.09 -14.60
N ILE A 153 55.00 11.59 -13.36
CA ILE A 153 56.13 11.84 -12.46
C ILE A 153 57.43 11.29 -13.05
N ILE A 154 57.45 10.05 -13.55
CA ILE A 154 58.65 9.43 -14.15
C ILE A 154 59.17 10.25 -15.34
N VAL A 155 58.28 10.75 -16.20
CA VAL A 155 58.66 11.57 -17.36
C VAL A 155 59.23 12.93 -16.94
N ILE A 156 58.75 13.50 -15.83
CA ILE A 156 59.29 14.74 -15.26
C ILE A 156 60.66 14.51 -14.59
N GLU A 157 60.83 13.40 -13.86
CA GLU A 157 62.06 13.11 -13.10
C GLU A 157 63.20 12.53 -13.97
N ASN A 158 62.89 11.79 -15.04
CA ASN A 158 63.84 11.27 -16.02
C ASN A 158 63.38 11.61 -17.45
N PRO A 159 63.63 12.84 -17.93
CA PRO A 159 63.23 13.22 -19.26
C PRO A 159 63.98 12.36 -20.30
N PRO A 160 63.28 11.73 -21.27
CA PRO A 160 63.90 10.82 -22.24
C PRO A 160 64.80 11.52 -23.28
N PHE A 161 64.92 12.85 -23.23
CA PHE A 161 65.81 13.62 -24.08
C PHE A 161 66.66 14.55 -23.22
N GLU A 162 67.98 14.36 -23.24
CA GLU A 162 68.91 15.45 -22.92
C GLU A 162 68.62 16.58 -23.91
N ILE A 163 68.11 17.71 -23.42
CA ILE A 163 68.09 18.93 -24.19
C ILE A 163 69.55 19.33 -24.35
N THR A 164 70.21 18.88 -25.41
CA THR A 164 71.46 19.48 -25.83
C THR A 164 71.12 20.90 -26.28
N GLU A 165 71.35 21.88 -25.41
CA GLU A 165 71.53 23.27 -25.83
C GLU A 165 72.76 23.30 -26.75
N THR A 166 72.56 23.01 -28.03
CA THR A 166 73.48 23.49 -29.06
C THR A 166 73.20 24.97 -29.23
N GLY A 167 74.12 25.77 -28.71
CA GLY A 167 74.03 27.22 -28.57
C GLY A 167 73.95 28.00 -29.87
N TRP A 168 73.59 29.27 -29.68
CA TRP A 168 74.12 30.40 -30.44
C TRP A 168 75.21 31.08 -29.62
#